data_AF-D8F8L8-F1
#
_entry.id   AF-D8F8L8-F1
#
_cell.length_a   1.000
_cell.length_b   1.000
_cell.length_c   1.000
_cell.angle_alpha   90.00
_cell.angle_beta   90.00
_cell.angle_gamma   90.00
#
_symmetry.space_group_name_H-M   'P 1'
#
loop_
_entity.id
_entity.type
_entity.pdbx_description
1 polymer ?
#
loop_
_entity_poly.entity_id
_entity_poly.type
_entity_poly.pdbx_seq_one_letter_code
_entity_poly.pdbx_strand_id
1 'polypeptide(L)'
;MYAEGFKAERALQHYRTIQALPLILGSDRKNDANYLDACRAKRNIVEYDYVGAVTENDANELIIFVKNFKTEVEHWLDHNHPEFA
;
A
#
# COMPACT_ATOMS: atom_id res chain seq x y z
N MET A 1 -18.43 0.30 9.65
CA MET A 1 -17.28 -0.36 9.04
C MET A 1 -16.55 -1.21 10.08
N TYR A 2 -16.85 -2.51 10.18
CA TYR A 2 -16.24 -3.44 11.17
C TYR A 2 -15.20 -4.40 10.56
N ALA A 3 -14.51 -3.98 9.50
CA ALA A 3 -13.38 -4.72 8.95
C ALA A 3 -12.06 -4.22 9.58
N GLU A 4 -11.28 -5.13 10.16
CA GLU A 4 -9.92 -4.86 10.60
C GLU A 4 -8.90 -5.49 9.64
N GLY A 5 -7.81 -4.76 9.36
CA GLY A 5 -6.82 -5.20 8.38
C GLY A 5 -6.15 -6.53 8.75
N PHE A 6 -5.90 -7.40 7.77
CA PHE A 6 -5.19 -8.64 8.00
C PHE A 6 -3.68 -8.42 8.15
N LYS A 7 -3.12 -8.82 9.30
CA LYS A 7 -1.67 -8.80 9.52
C LYS A 7 -1.05 -10.09 8.98
N ALA A 8 -0.34 -9.98 7.84
CA ALA A 8 0.43 -11.10 7.29
C ALA A 8 1.51 -11.58 8.30
N GLU A 9 1.80 -12.89 8.27
CA GLU A 9 2.75 -13.56 9.16
C GLU A 9 4.15 -12.89 9.16
N ARG A 10 4.93 -13.06 10.25
CA ARG A 10 6.07 -12.22 10.64
C ARG A 10 7.13 -11.93 9.57
N ALA A 11 7.33 -12.80 8.57
CA ALA A 11 8.27 -12.56 7.47
C ALA A 11 7.57 -11.91 6.27
N LEU A 12 8.17 -10.82 5.75
CA LEU A 12 7.72 -10.14 4.53
C LEU A 12 6.28 -9.58 4.59
N GLN A 13 5.80 -9.20 5.78
CA GLN A 13 4.42 -8.73 5.97
C GLN A 13 4.01 -7.62 5.00
N HIS A 14 4.84 -6.58 4.83
CA HIS A 14 4.55 -5.47 3.93
C HIS A 14 4.50 -5.92 2.47
N TYR A 15 5.48 -6.73 2.06
CA TYR A 15 5.54 -7.27 0.71
C TYR A 15 4.29 -8.10 0.40
N ARG A 16 3.91 -9.02 1.28
CA ARG A 16 2.74 -9.89 1.08
C ARG A 16 1.44 -9.08 1.00
N THR A 17 1.24 -8.11 1.88
CA THR A 17 0.06 -7.23 1.82
C THR A 17 0.01 -6.44 0.53
N ILE A 18 1.15 -5.90 0.05
CA ILE A 18 1.22 -5.14 -1.22
C ILE A 18 0.94 -6.05 -2.43
N GLN A 19 1.50 -7.26 -2.47
CA GLN A 19 1.31 -8.17 -3.60
C GLN A 19 -0.11 -8.76 -3.66
N ALA A 20 -0.85 -8.76 -2.55
CA ALA A 20 -2.25 -9.17 -2.52
C ALA A 20 -3.19 -8.12 -3.17
N LEU A 21 -2.74 -6.87 -3.32
CA LEU A 21 -3.55 -5.76 -3.82
C LEU A 21 -4.27 -6.08 -5.14
N PRO A 22 -3.57 -6.48 -6.24
CA PRO A 22 -4.24 -6.79 -7.50
C PRO A 22 -5.08 -8.07 -7.46
N LEU A 23 -4.85 -8.94 -6.48
CA LEU A 23 -5.63 -10.18 -6.31
C LEU A 23 -7.00 -9.89 -5.67
N ILE A 24 -7.05 -8.90 -4.77
CA ILE A 24 -8.26 -8.54 -4.00
C ILE A 24 -9.04 -7.44 -4.71
N LEU A 25 -8.35 -6.35 -5.09
CA LEU A 25 -8.98 -5.14 -5.63
C LEU A 25 -9.03 -5.12 -7.17
N GLY A 26 -8.48 -6.16 -7.82
CA GLY A 26 -8.49 -6.32 -9.27
C GLY A 26 -7.16 -5.98 -9.97
N SER A 27 -6.95 -6.55 -11.15
CA SER A 27 -5.67 -6.49 -11.89
C SER A 27 -5.21 -5.07 -12.23
N ASP A 28 -6.13 -4.12 -12.31
CA ASP A 28 -5.83 -2.72 -12.62
C ASP A 28 -4.98 -2.06 -11.51
N ARG A 29 -5.00 -2.61 -10.29
CA ARG A 29 -4.19 -2.19 -9.14
C ARG A 29 -2.74 -2.68 -9.19
N LYS A 30 -2.31 -3.32 -10.27
CA LYS A 30 -0.93 -3.82 -10.41
C LYS A 30 0.10 -2.69 -10.36
N ASN A 31 -0.19 -1.53 -10.95
CA ASN A 31 0.72 -0.39 -10.92
C ASN A 31 0.84 0.20 -9.51
N ASP A 32 -0.27 0.28 -8.78
CA ASP A 32 -0.31 0.71 -7.38
C ASP A 32 0.54 -0.21 -6.49
N ALA A 33 0.43 -1.52 -6.68
CA ALA A 33 1.24 -2.51 -5.97
C ALA A 33 2.75 -2.36 -6.29
N ASN A 34 3.09 -2.16 -7.56
CA ASN A 34 4.48 -1.96 -7.98
C ASN A 34 5.07 -0.67 -7.37
N TYR A 35 4.29 0.42 -7.36
CA TYR A 35 4.70 1.69 -6.76
C TYR A 35 4.97 1.54 -5.26
N LEU A 36 4.02 0.96 -4.51
CA LEU A 36 4.17 0.73 -3.08
C LEU A 36 5.36 -0.19 -2.74
N ASP A 37 5.62 -1.23 -3.55
CA ASP A 37 6.78 -2.10 -3.35
C ASP A 37 8.10 -1.37 -3.63
N ALA A 38 8.14 -0.48 -4.64
CA ALA A 38 9.30 0.38 -4.89
C ALA A 38 9.55 1.35 -3.73
N CYS A 39 8.51 1.98 -3.18
CA CYS A 39 8.61 2.82 -1.98
C CYS A 39 9.11 2.02 -0.76
N ARG A 40 8.62 0.80 -0.56
CA ARG A 40 9.10 -0.11 0.50
C ARG A 40 10.58 -0.46 0.31
N ALA A 41 11.01 -0.76 -0.91
CA ALA A 41 12.41 -1.05 -1.21
C ALA A 41 13.30 0.19 -0.96
N LYS A 42 12.87 1.39 -1.39
CA LYS A 42 13.57 2.65 -1.10
C LYS A 42 13.71 2.88 0.41
N ARG A 43 12.66 2.65 1.21
CA ARG A 43 12.74 2.75 2.69
C ARG A 43 13.84 1.84 3.25
N ASN A 44 13.85 0.57 2.83
CA ASN A 44 14.87 -0.37 3.27
C ASN A 44 16.29 0.10 2.87
N ILE A 45 16.48 0.69 1.69
CA ILE A 45 17.81 1.15 1.25
C ILE A 45 18.24 2.41 2.03
N VAL A 46 17.38 3.41 2.16
CA VAL A 46 17.67 4.66 2.90
C VAL A 46 18.00 4.41 4.36
N GLU A 47 17.40 3.38 4.97
CA GLU A 47 17.71 2.97 6.35
C GLU A 47 19.14 2.43 6.51
N TYR A 48 19.78 1.95 5.44
CA TYR A 48 21.11 1.30 5.50
C TYR A 48 22.21 2.05 4.74
N ASP A 49 21.90 2.73 3.63
CA ASP A 49 22.89 3.39 2.78
C ASP A 49 22.31 4.67 2.13
N TYR A 50 23.08 5.75 2.27
CA TYR A 50 23.02 6.98 1.47
C TYR A 50 21.97 8.05 1.86
N VAL A 51 22.45 9.09 2.54
CA VAL A 51 21.74 10.37 2.70
C VAL A 51 21.55 11.00 1.31
N GLY A 52 20.30 11.15 0.87
CA GLY A 52 19.94 11.83 -0.39
C GLY A 52 19.24 10.97 -1.45
N ALA A 53 18.99 9.68 -1.19
CA ALA A 53 18.28 8.78 -2.13
C ALA A 53 16.75 9.00 -2.18
N VAL A 54 16.19 9.72 -1.20
CA VAL A 54 14.77 10.09 -1.11
C VAL A 54 14.67 11.57 -0.79
N THR A 55 13.81 12.27 -1.51
CA THR A 55 13.53 13.69 -1.31
C THR A 55 12.26 13.90 -0.49
N GLU A 56 12.06 15.11 0.04
CA GLU A 56 10.79 15.49 0.66
C GLU A 56 9.61 15.34 -0.32
N ASN A 57 9.86 15.59 -1.62
CA ASN A 57 8.85 15.43 -2.65
C ASN A 57 8.42 13.97 -2.82
N ASP A 58 9.37 13.01 -2.82
CA ASP A 58 9.04 11.57 -2.87
C ASP A 58 8.11 11.17 -1.71
N ALA A 59 8.39 11.69 -0.50
CA ALA A 59 7.57 11.40 0.68
C ALA A 59 6.17 12.04 0.57
N ASN A 60 6.09 13.28 0.11
CA ASN A 60 4.82 13.98 -0.08
C ASN A 60 3.96 13.31 -1.15
N GLU A 61 4.56 12.87 -2.26
CA GLU A 61 3.87 12.11 -3.31
C GLU A 61 3.29 10.81 -2.76
N LEU A 62 4.08 10.05 -2.00
CA LEU A 62 3.61 8.82 -1.35
C LEU A 62 2.46 9.08 -0.38
N ILE A 63 2.53 10.15 0.43
CA ILE A 63 1.46 10.52 1.37
C ILE A 63 0.16 10.85 0.64
N ILE A 64 0.23 11.60 -0.46
CA ILE A 64 -0.94 11.95 -1.27
C ILE A 64 -1.53 10.67 -1.88
N PHE A 65 -0.68 9.82 -2.45
CA PHE A 65 -1.08 8.55 -3.03
C PHE A 65 -1.84 7.67 -2.01
N VAL A 66 -1.27 7.42 -0.83
CA VAL A 66 -1.89 6.53 0.16
C VAL A 66 -3.20 7.08 0.74
N LYS A 67 -3.36 8.41 0.80
CA LYS A 67 -4.61 9.04 1.23
C LYS A 67 -5.73 8.77 0.23
N ASN A 68 -5.48 8.99 -1.06
CA ASN A 68 -6.45 8.72 -2.12
C ASN A 68 -6.75 7.22 -2.18
N PHE A 69 -5.70 6.40 -2.12
CA PHE A 69 -5.82 4.95 -2.15
C PHE A 69 -6.68 4.41 -1.00
N LYS A 70 -6.53 4.96 0.21
CA LYS A 70 -7.39 4.60 1.35
C LYS A 70 -8.87 4.81 1.03
N THR A 71 -9.24 5.99 0.51
CA THR A 71 -10.63 6.30 0.15
C THR A 71 -11.16 5.35 -0.91
N GLU A 72 -10.34 4.97 -1.89
CA GLU A 72 -10.74 3.99 -2.91
C GLU A 72 -10.96 2.58 -2.33
N VAL A 73 -10.15 2.16 -1.35
CA VAL A 73 -10.36 0.89 -0.64
C VAL A 73 -11.62 0.91 0.22
N GLU A 74 -11.90 2.02 0.91
CA GLU A 74 -13.12 2.20 1.69
C GLU A 74 -14.36 2.10 0.78
N HIS A 75 -14.36 2.79 -0.37
CA HIS A 75 -15.44 2.67 -1.36
C HIS A 75 -15.58 1.26 -1.94
N TRP A 76 -14.45 0.59 -2.21
CA TRP A 76 -14.48 -0.79 -2.67
C TRP A 76 -15.11 -1.71 -1.62
N LEU A 77 -14.79 -1.51 -0.34
CA LEU A 77 -15.34 -2.30 0.76
C LEU A 77 -16.85 -2.07 0.90
N ASP A 78 -17.31 -0.81 0.89
CA ASP A 78 -18.73 -0.48 0.96
C ASP A 78 -19.54 -1.13 -0.17
N HIS A 79 -18.94 -1.22 -1.37
CA HIS A 79 -19.60 -1.80 -2.55
C HIS A 79 -19.57 -3.32 -2.59
N ASN A 80 -18.44 -3.95 -2.26
CA ASN A 80 -18.23 -5.40 -2.43
C ASN A 80 -18.54 -6.20 -1.16
N HIS A 81 -18.50 -5.54 -0.01
CA HIS A 81 -18.77 -6.13 1.30
C HIS A 81 -19.70 -5.25 2.14
N PRO A 82 -20.94 -4.97 1.67
CA PRO A 82 -21.89 -4.14 2.39
C PRO A 82 -22.25 -4.70 3.78
N GLU A 83 -22.01 -6.00 4.03
CA GLU A 83 -22.15 -6.63 5.33
C GLU A 83 -21.21 -6.06 6.40
N PHE A 84 -20.13 -5.38 6.00
CA PHE A 84 -19.19 -4.76 6.91
C PHE A 84 -19.38 -3.24 7.05
N ALA A 85 -20.30 -2.62 6.31
CA ALA A 85 -20.55 -1.17 6.31
C ALA A 85 -20.98 -0.61 7.68
#